data_AF-R5TQ68-F1
#
_entry.id   AF-R5TQ68-F1
#
_cell.length_a   1.000
_cell.length_b   1.000
_cell.length_c   1.000
_cell.angle_alpha   90.00
_cell.angle_beta   90.00
_cell.angle_gamma   90.00
#
_symmetry.space_group_name_H-M   'P 1'
#
loop_
_entity.id
_entity.type
_entity.pdbx_description
1 polymer ?
#
loop_
_entity_poly.entity_id
_entity_poly.type
_entity_poly.pdbx_seq_one_letter_code
_entity_poly.pdbx_strand_id
1 'polypeptide(L)'
;MQVAPDLKTCKVYISVLGDKKEKEDTIAGLKNAAGYARRCLAQSLNLRNTPELRFILDESIEYGIEMSKKIDALTGGKEEE
;
A
#
# COMPACT_ATOMS: atom_id res chain seq x y z
N MET A 1 -1.47 8.12 1.93
CA MET A 1 -2.40 7.77 3.04
C MET A 1 -3.64 8.63 2.91
N GLN A 2 -4.83 8.05 3.04
CA GLN A 2 -6.07 8.84 3.05
C GLN A 2 -6.62 8.82 4.47
N VAL A 3 -6.67 9.99 5.10
CA VAL A 3 -7.30 10.16 6.41
C VAL A 3 -8.74 10.58 6.19
N ALA A 4 -9.68 9.89 6.82
CA ALA A 4 -11.07 10.33 6.80
C ALA A 4 -11.17 11.70 7.48
N PRO A 5 -12.06 12.61 7.03
CA PRO A 5 -12.25 13.93 7.64
C PRO A 5 -12.62 13.84 9.13
N ASP A 6 -13.15 12.70 9.58
CA ASP A 6 -13.46 12.43 10.98
C ASP A 6 -12.22 12.10 11.84
N LEU A 7 -11.01 12.06 11.27
CA LEU A 7 -9.72 11.75 11.94
C LEU A 7 -9.70 10.43 12.73
N LYS A 8 -10.73 9.60 12.64
CA LYS A 8 -10.86 8.31 13.34
C LYS A 8 -10.26 7.15 12.57
N THR A 9 -10.19 7.24 11.25
CA THR A 9 -9.70 6.15 10.39
C THR A 9 -8.65 6.66 9.42
N CYS A 10 -7.50 6.00 9.41
CA CYS A 10 -6.42 6.26 8.47
C CYS A 10 -6.24 5.02 7.59
N LYS A 11 -6.46 5.18 6.28
CA LYS A 11 -6.24 4.11 5.30
C LYS A 11 -4.78 4.17 4.81
N VAL A 12 -4.06 3.09 5.06
CA VAL A 12 -2.69 2.88 4.60
C VAL A 12 -2.76 1.89 3.44
N TYR A 13 -2.49 2.40 2.24
CA TYR A 13 -2.41 1.61 1.03
C TYR A 13 -1.02 0.99 0.94
N ILE A 14 -0.96 -0.33 0.81
CA ILE A 14 0.30 -1.07 0.68
C ILE A 14 0.31 -1.73 -0.69
N SER A 15 1.38 -1.53 -1.43
CA SER A 15 1.63 -2.23 -2.68
C SER A 15 2.76 -3.22 -2.45
N VAL A 16 2.47 -4.50 -2.62
CA VAL A 16 3.44 -5.59 -2.50
C VAL A 16 3.66 -6.14 -3.91
N LEU A 17 4.89 -5.97 -4.40
CA LEU A 17 5.39 -6.55 -5.64
C LEU A 17 5.80 -8.00 -5.37
N GLY A 18 4.84 -8.93 -5.41
CA GLY A 18 5.11 -10.32 -5.07
C GLY A 18 3.92 -11.24 -5.30
N ASP A 19 4.13 -12.54 -5.09
CA ASP A 19 3.13 -13.58 -5.30
C ASP A 19 1.98 -13.46 -4.29
N LYS A 20 0.81 -14.07 -4.56
CA LYS A 20 -0.36 -14.00 -3.65
C LYS A 20 -0.01 -14.42 -2.22
N LYS A 21 0.90 -15.39 -2.10
CA LYS A 21 1.38 -15.92 -0.82
C LYS A 21 2.22 -14.90 -0.04
N GLU A 22 3.08 -14.16 -0.74
CA GLU A 22 3.91 -13.11 -0.15
C GLU A 22 3.07 -11.90 0.27
N LYS A 23 2.02 -11.57 -0.49
CA LYS A 23 1.06 -10.53 -0.12
C LYS A 23 0.36 -10.85 1.19
N GLU A 24 -0.12 -12.08 1.34
CA GLU A 24 -0.85 -12.51 2.54
C GLU A 24 0.07 -12.53 3.78
N ASP A 25 1.29 -13.03 3.62
CA ASP A 25 2.30 -13.04 4.68
C ASP A 25 2.73 -11.60 5.08
N THR A 26 2.91 -10.73 4.08
CA THR A 26 3.22 -9.31 4.30
C THR A 26 2.08 -8.58 5.01
N ILE A 27 0.81 -8.83 4.65
CA ILE A 27 -0.34 -8.28 5.39
C ILE A 27 -0.33 -8.78 6.83
N ALA A 28 -0.11 -10.08 7.05
CA ALA A 28 -0.10 -10.65 8.40
C ALA A 28 1.01 -10.01 9.26
N GLY A 29 2.21 -9.84 8.70
CA GLY A 29 3.32 -9.13 9.34
C GLY A 29 3.00 -7.66 9.61
N LEU A 30 2.43 -6.95 8.65
CA LEU A 30 2.02 -5.54 8.80
C LEU A 30 0.91 -5.38 9.83
N LYS A 31 -0.02 -6.34 9.92
CA LYS A 31 -1.09 -6.36 10.92
C LYS A 31 -0.53 -6.57 12.33
N ASN A 32 0.56 -7.34 12.46
CA ASN A 32 1.28 -7.49 13.72
C ASN A 32 2.05 -6.20 14.08
N ALA A 33 2.73 -5.61 13.09
CA ALA A 33 3.44 -4.34 13.23
C ALA A 33 2.51 -3.12 13.35
N ALA A 34 1.20 -3.28 13.11
CA ALA A 34 0.19 -2.22 13.17
C ALA A 34 0.18 -1.49 14.52
N GLY A 35 0.33 -2.23 15.63
CA GLY A 35 0.36 -1.67 16.97
C GLY A 35 1.60 -0.77 17.18
N TYR A 36 2.75 -1.19 16.64
CA TYR A 36 3.96 -0.40 16.66
C TYR A 36 3.83 0.86 15.80
N ALA A 37 3.30 0.73 14.58
CA ALA A 37 3.02 1.85 13.70
C ALA A 37 2.05 2.85 14.34
N ARG A 38 1.01 2.37 15.03
CA ARG A 38 0.07 3.20 15.79
C ARG A 38 0.78 3.99 16.89
N ARG A 39 1.65 3.34 17.67
CA ARG A 39 2.42 3.99 18.74
C ARG A 39 3.38 5.04 18.19
N CYS A 40 4.05 4.73 17.08
CA CYS A 40 4.97 5.66 16.42
C CYS A 40 4.22 6.89 15.88
N LEU A 41 3.05 6.68 15.25
CA LEU A 41 2.17 7.75 14.80
C LEU A 41 1.62 8.58 15.95
N ALA A 42 1.27 7.97 17.09
CA ALA A 42 0.80 8.67 18.27
C ALA A 42 1.88 9.54 18.92
N GLN A 43 3.16 9.13 18.86
CA GLN A 43 4.27 9.97 19.29
C GLN A 43 4.59 11.08 18.29
N SER A 44 4.53 10.79 17.00
CA SER A 44 4.95 11.73 15.96
C SER A 44 3.89 12.79 15.67
N LEU A 45 2.62 12.41 15.66
CA LEU A 45 1.49 13.33 15.67
C LEU A 45 0.92 13.30 17.09
N ASN A 46 1.15 14.37 17.85
CA ASN A 46 0.70 14.56 19.23
C ASN A 46 -0.85 14.64 19.32
N LEU A 47 -1.53 13.58 18.88
CA LEU A 47 -2.96 13.47 18.70
C LEU A 47 -3.57 12.81 19.93
N ARG A 48 -4.54 13.49 20.52
CA ARG A 48 -5.28 12.98 21.69
C ARG A 48 -6.00 11.65 21.39
N ASN A 49 -6.43 11.46 20.14
CA ASN A 49 -7.00 10.22 19.63
C ASN A 49 -6.17 9.73 18.44
N THR A 50 -5.48 8.61 18.60
CA THR A 50 -4.78 7.98 17.49
C THR A 50 -5.77 7.24 16.59
N PRO A 51 -5.86 7.57 15.29
CA PRO A 51 -6.77 6.90 14.36
C PRO A 51 -6.49 5.40 14.28
N GLU A 52 -7.53 4.63 13.93
CA GLU A 52 -7.36 3.24 13.54
C GLU A 52 -6.70 3.16 12.16
N LEU A 53 -5.61 2.41 12.10
CA LEU A 53 -4.87 2.13 10.87
C LEU A 53 -5.52 0.94 10.16
N ARG A 54 -6.11 1.20 9.00
CA ARG A 54 -6.58 0.15 8.09
C ARG A 54 -5.59 -0.03 6.96
N PHE A 55 -4.97 -1.20 6.93
CA PHE A 55 -4.10 -1.64 5.85
C PHE A 55 -4.97 -2.19 4.72
N ILE A 56 -4.84 -1.61 3.54
CA ILE A 56 -5.55 -2.01 2.32
C ILE A 56 -4.48 -2.35 1.29
N LEU A 57 -4.56 -3.54 0.71
CA LEU A 57 -3.70 -3.85 -0.44
C LEU A 57 -4.18 -3.05 -1.64
N ASP A 58 -3.25 -2.33 -2.25
CA ASP A 58 -3.50 -1.61 -3.48
C ASP A 58 -3.20 -2.53 -4.66
N GLU A 59 -4.24 -3.16 -5.16
CA GLU A 59 -4.21 -4.04 -6.35
C GLU A 59 -4.06 -3.24 -7.66
N SER A 60 -4.23 -1.91 -7.61
CA SER A 60 -4.14 -1.06 -8.81
C SER A 60 -2.71 -0.94 -9.35
N ILE A 61 -1.69 -1.04 -8.48
CA ILE A 61 -0.28 -1.05 -8.92
C ILE A 61 0.06 -2.32 -9.70
N GLU A 62 -0.44 -3.49 -9.29
CA GLU A 62 -0.20 -4.75 -10.00
C GLU A 62 -0.77 -4.70 -11.42
N TYR A 63 -1.99 -4.16 -11.56
CA TYR A 63 -2.61 -3.93 -12.86
C TYR A 63 -1.80 -2.93 -13.71
N GLY A 64 -1.28 -1.86 -13.12
CA GLY A 64 -0.43 -0.88 -13.81
C GLY A 64 0.89 -1.47 -14.32
N ILE A 65 1.49 -2.41 -13.57
CA ILE A 65 2.71 -3.11 -13.96
C ILE A 65 2.42 -4.16 -15.02
N GLU A 66 1.31 -4.90 -14.91
CA GLU A 66 0.89 -5.84 -15.95
C GLU A 66 0.58 -5.10 -17.27
N MET A 67 -0.07 -3.95 -17.19
CA MET A 67 -0.29 -3.09 -18.36
C MET A 67 1.01 -2.51 -18.89
N SER A 68 1.92 -2.02 -18.04
CA SER A 68 3.22 -1.52 -18.49
C SER A 68 4.05 -2.62 -19.14
N LYS A 69 4.04 -3.84 -18.60
CA LYS A 69 4.66 -5.02 -19.24
C LYS A 69 4.03 -5.37 -20.58
N LYS A 70 2.69 -5.28 -20.70
CA LYS A 70 1.99 -5.50 -21.98
C LYS A 70 2.32 -4.40 -23.00
N ILE A 71 2.43 -3.16 -22.55
CA ILE A 71 2.82 -2.02 -23.40
C ILE A 71 4.28 -2.19 -23.84
N ASP A 72 5.19 -2.53 -22.94
CA ASP A 72 6.60 -2.77 -23.23
C ASP A 72 6.78 -3.96 -24.20
N ALA A 73 6.05 -5.05 -23.99
CA ALA A 73 6.01 -6.20 -24.90
C ALA A 73 5.47 -5.86 -26.30
N LEU A 74 4.61 -4.83 -26.42
CA LEU A 74 4.11 -4.33 -27.71
C LEU A 74 5.00 -3.24 -28.31
N THR A 75 5.77 -2.52 -27.48
CA THR A 75 6.60 -1.37 -27.88
C THR A 75 8.05 -1.76 -28.15
N GLY A 76 8.49 -2.96 -27.74
CA GLY A 76 9.77 -3.58 -28.13
C GLY A 76 9.94 -3.90 -29.63
N GLY A 77 9.17 -3.24 -30.50
CA GLY A 77 9.24 -3.33 -31.95
C GLY A 77 9.18 -1.98 -32.67
N LYS A 78 9.45 -0.85 -31.99
CA LYS A 78 9.75 0.44 -32.65
C LYS A 78 10.77 1.25 -31.84
N GLU A 79 12.03 0.83 -31.92
CA GLU A 79 13.04 1.81 -32.34
C GLU A 79 12.76 2.09 -33.83
N GLU A 80 12.49 3.34 -34.19
CA GLU A 80 13.05 4.01 -35.36
C GLU A 80 12.37 5.39 -35.57
N GLU A 81 13.25 6.41 -35.57
CA GLU A 81 13.17 7.79 -36.07
C GLU A 81 12.35 8.86 -35.33
#